data_AF-A0A2D7F922-F1
#
_entry.id   AF-A0A2D7F922-F1
#
_cell.length_a   1.000
_cell.length_b   1.000
_cell.length_c   1.000
_cell.angle_alpha   90.00
_cell.angle_beta   90.00
_cell.angle_gamma   90.00
#
_symmetry.space_group_name_H-M   'P 1'
#
loop_
_entity.id
_entity.type
_entity.pdbx_description
1 polymer ?
#
loop_
_entity_poly.entity_id
_entity_poly.type
_entity_poly.pdbx_seq_one_letter_code
_entity_poly.pdbx_strand_id
1 'polypeptide(L)'
;MDEPPWLHWEKQTEAVRSLLGDGTRRLVSLDELRHGFESFGADKYAKYSFYRRRLEAMIDVLVEKNVITRSELEAEIENKRRTWTSKA
;
A
#
# COMPACT_ATOMS: atom_id res chain seq x y z
N MET A 1 -12.04 16.23 20.32
CA MET A 1 -12.22 14.88 19.77
C MET A 1 -10.83 14.43 19.40
N ASP A 2 -10.19 13.64 20.26
CA ASP A 2 -8.82 13.21 20.04
C ASP A 2 -8.82 12.14 18.94
N GLU A 3 -8.07 12.38 17.88
CA GLU A 3 -7.90 11.41 16.80
C GLU A 3 -7.19 10.16 17.35
N PRO A 4 -7.70 8.94 17.08
CA PRO A 4 -7.07 7.73 17.59
C PRO A 4 -5.61 7.63 17.09
N PRO A 5 -4.69 7.14 17.94
CA PRO A 5 -3.29 7.03 17.55
C PRO A 5 -3.15 6.07 16.38
N TRP A 6 -2.37 6.46 15.38
CA TRP A 6 -2.10 5.61 14.22
C TRP A 6 -1.49 4.27 14.65
N LEU A 7 -2.00 3.20 14.08
CA LEU A 7 -1.40 1.87 14.20
C LEU A 7 -0.01 1.89 13.56
N HIS A 8 0.88 1.00 14.04
CA HIS A 8 2.26 0.95 13.54
C HIS A 8 2.34 0.77 12.01
N TRP A 9 1.50 -0.11 11.45
CA TRP A 9 1.47 -0.39 10.02
C TRP A 9 0.95 0.80 9.18
N GLU A 10 0.10 1.66 9.75
CA GLU A 10 -0.40 2.86 9.08
C GLU A 10 0.73 3.89 8.92
N LYS A 11 1.55 4.06 9.96
CA LYS A 11 2.78 4.87 9.90
C LYS A 11 3.77 4.33 8.87
N GLN A 12 3.95 3.01 8.82
CA GLN A 12 4.81 2.38 7.82
C GLN A 12 4.29 2.57 6.39
N THR A 13 2.98 2.44 6.18
CA THR A 13 2.34 2.69 4.89
C THR A 13 2.63 4.11 4.40
N GLU A 14 2.53 5.10 5.28
CA GLU A 14 2.80 6.49 4.93
C GLU A 14 4.29 6.78 4.66
N ALA A 15 5.18 6.15 5.42
CA ALA A 15 6.61 6.23 5.20
C ALA A 15 6.99 5.65 3.82
N VAL A 16 6.43 4.49 3.46
CA VAL A 16 6.62 3.87 2.13
C VAL A 16 6.08 4.77 1.02
N ARG A 17 4.86 5.31 1.17
CA ARG A 17 4.27 6.26 0.22
C ARG A 17 5.18 7.45 -0.03
N SER A 18 5.73 8.01 1.05
CA SER A 18 6.61 9.18 1.00
C SER A 18 7.91 8.85 0.27
N LEU A 19 8.48 7.68 0.52
CA LEU A 19 9.69 7.21 -0.16
C LEU A 19 9.46 6.97 -1.66
N LEU A 20 8.38 6.28 -2.01
CA LEU A 20 8.07 5.95 -3.41
C LEU A 20 7.76 7.21 -4.24
N GLY A 21 7.15 8.22 -3.63
CA GLY A 21 6.84 9.49 -4.26
C GLY A 21 7.87 10.59 -4.05
N ASP A 22 9.06 10.27 -3.50
CA ASP A 22 10.11 11.25 -3.32
C ASP A 22 10.63 11.78 -4.68
N GLY A 23 11.27 12.94 -4.65
CA GLY A 23 11.77 13.60 -5.86
C GLY A 23 12.90 12.84 -6.57
N THR A 24 13.44 11.79 -5.97
CA THR A 24 14.57 10.99 -6.47
C THR A 24 14.09 9.74 -7.19
N ARG A 25 13.19 8.97 -6.57
CA ARG A 25 12.64 7.70 -7.04
C ARG A 25 11.49 7.91 -8.02
N ARG A 26 10.58 8.85 -7.71
CA ARG A 26 9.42 9.21 -8.55
C ARG A 26 8.62 7.99 -9.04
N LEU A 27 8.52 6.95 -8.23
CA LEU A 27 7.85 5.70 -8.58
C LEU A 27 6.33 5.82 -8.50
N VAL A 28 5.82 6.68 -7.61
CA VAL A 28 4.38 6.89 -7.40
C VAL A 28 4.10 8.39 -7.29
N SER A 29 3.18 8.90 -8.10
CA SER A 29 2.72 10.29 -8.04
C SER A 29 1.44 10.44 -7.20
N LEU A 30 1.13 11.68 -6.79
CA LEU A 30 -0.12 11.98 -6.10
C LEU A 30 -1.34 11.72 -7.02
N ASP A 31 -1.20 12.03 -8.31
CA ASP A 31 -2.29 11.91 -9.27
C ASP A 31 -2.58 10.44 -9.60
N GLU A 32 -1.55 9.60 -9.67
CA GLU A 32 -1.70 8.15 -9.82
C GLU A 32 -2.43 7.52 -8.63
N LEU A 33 -2.07 7.95 -7.41
CA LEU A 33 -2.78 7.50 -6.21
C LEU A 33 -4.24 7.98 -6.22
N ARG A 34 -4.49 9.23 -6.61
CA ARG A 34 -5.85 9.78 -6.70
C ARG A 34 -6.69 9.01 -7.72
N HIS A 35 -6.11 8.69 -8.88
CA HIS A 35 -6.76 7.86 -9.87
C HIS A 35 -7.10 6.47 -9.32
N GLY A 36 -6.19 5.85 -8.56
CA GLY A 36 -6.46 4.59 -7.87
C GLY A 36 -7.61 4.69 -6.86
N PHE A 37 -7.68 5.78 -6.08
CA PHE A 37 -8.81 6.03 -5.18
C PHE A 37 -10.12 6.19 -5.94
N GLU A 38 -10.16 7.02 -6.98
CA GLU A 38 -11.36 7.28 -7.79
C GLU A 38 -11.81 6.03 -8.56
N SER A 39 -10.88 5.17 -8.94
CA SER A 39 -11.14 3.90 -9.63
C SER A 39 -11.50 2.76 -8.68
N PHE A 40 -11.40 2.95 -7.36
CA PHE A 40 -11.91 1.96 -6.42
C PHE A 40 -13.43 1.90 -6.55
N GLY A 41 -13.93 0.78 -7.05
CA GLY A 41 -15.35 0.46 -7.01
C GLY A 41 -15.92 0.56 -5.59
N ALA A 42 -17.22 0.81 -5.49
CA ALA A 42 -17.95 1.00 -4.23
C ALA A 42 -17.65 -0.10 -3.18
N ASP A 43 -17.37 -1.31 -3.63
CA ASP A 43 -17.05 -2.48 -2.80
C ASP A 43 -15.77 -2.32 -1.96
N LYS A 44 -14.70 -1.74 -2.53
CA LYS A 44 -13.44 -1.49 -1.82
C LYS A 44 -13.56 -0.31 -0.86
N TYR A 45 -14.37 0.69 -1.22
CA TYR A 45 -14.66 1.85 -0.35
C TYR A 45 -15.39 1.43 0.94
N ALA A 46 -16.33 0.49 0.86
CA ALA A 46 -17.08 0.04 2.02
C ALA A 46 -16.29 -0.90 2.93
N LYS A 47 -15.32 -1.66 2.40
CA LYS A 47 -14.59 -2.70 3.15
C LYS A 47 -13.27 -2.24 3.77
N TYR A 48 -12.58 -1.25 3.19
CA TYR A 48 -11.20 -0.94 3.56
C TYR A 48 -11.05 0.38 4.31
N SER A 49 -10.23 0.36 5.37
CA SER A 49 -9.76 1.58 6.03
C SER A 49 -9.02 2.49 5.03
N PHE A 50 -8.87 3.76 5.38
CA PHE A 50 -8.19 4.74 4.53
C PHE A 50 -6.76 4.30 4.16
N TYR A 51 -5.95 3.91 5.15
CA TYR A 51 -4.58 3.44 4.91
C TYR A 51 -4.54 2.14 4.10
N ARG A 52 -5.54 1.26 4.26
CA ARG A 52 -5.61 0.06 3.44
C ARG A 52 -5.87 0.41 1.98
N ARG A 53 -6.80 1.32 1.70
CA ARG A 53 -7.03 1.83 0.33
C ARG A 53 -5.78 2.48 -0.27
N ARG A 54 -5.05 3.27 0.52
CA ARG A 54 -3.77 3.87 0.10
C ARG A 54 -2.73 2.81 -0.26
N LEU A 55 -2.60 1.75 0.55
CA LEU A 55 -1.70 0.64 0.28
C LEU A 55 -2.06 -0.10 -1.02
N GLU A 56 -3.35 -0.41 -1.22
CA GLU A 56 -3.84 -1.07 -2.44
C GLU A 56 -3.54 -0.22 -3.68
N ALA A 57 -3.79 1.10 -3.63
CA ALA A 57 -3.51 2.00 -4.75
C ALA A 57 -2.01 2.06 -5.08
N MET A 58 -1.14 2.07 -4.06
CA MET A 58 0.31 1.98 -4.30
C MET A 58 0.71 0.67 -4.97
N ILE A 59 0.15 -0.46 -4.52
CA ILE A 59 0.42 -1.77 -5.13
C ILE A 59 0.01 -1.77 -6.60
N ASP A 60 -1.20 -1.30 -6.90
CA ASP A 60 -1.71 -1.27 -8.28
C ASP A 60 -0.80 -0.41 -9.17
N VAL A 61 -0.37 0.78 -8.73
CA VAL A 61 0.57 1.64 -9.49
C VAL A 61 1.92 0.94 -9.72
N LEU A 62 2.49 0.28 -8.71
CA LEU A 62 3.77 -0.42 -8.86
C LEU A 62 3.66 -1.62 -9.82
N VAL A 63 2.51 -2.30 -9.83
CA VAL A 63 2.23 -3.41 -10.74
C VAL A 63 2.02 -2.91 -12.17
N GLU A 64 1.22 -1.87 -12.37
CA GLU A 64 0.98 -1.25 -13.69
C GLU A 64 2.28 -0.77 -14.32
N LYS A 65 3.20 -0.25 -13.51
CA LYS A 65 4.54 0.18 -13.93
C LYS A 65 5.56 -0.95 -14.05
N ASN A 66 5.17 -2.19 -13.78
CA ASN A 66 6.06 -3.36 -13.78
C ASN A 66 7.28 -3.22 -12.84
N VAL A 67 7.17 -2.43 -11.76
CA VAL A 67 8.21 -2.34 -10.72
C VAL A 67 8.22 -3.62 -9.88
N ILE A 68 7.03 -4.20 -9.68
CA ILE A 68 6.82 -5.52 -9.09
C ILE A 68 5.69 -6.22 -9.86
N THR A 69 5.63 -7.53 -9.78
CA THR A 69 4.50 -8.34 -10.24
C THR A 69 3.60 -8.76 -9.07
N ARG A 70 2.34 -9.13 -9.35
CA ARG A 70 1.44 -9.69 -8.32
C ARG A 70 2.01 -10.98 -7.73
N SER A 71 2.65 -11.81 -8.56
CA SER A 71 3.26 -13.08 -8.10
C SER A 71 4.43 -12.85 -7.15
N GLU A 72 5.29 -11.85 -7.42
CA GLU A 72 6.40 -11.51 -6.51
C GLU A 72 5.88 -10.99 -5.16
N LEU A 73 4.84 -10.15 -5.20
CA LEU A 73 4.20 -9.64 -3.99
C LEU A 73 3.58 -10.77 -3.16
N GLU A 74 2.83 -11.68 -3.78
CA GLU A 74 2.22 -12.82 -3.10
C GLU A 74 3.27 -13.76 -2.50
N ALA A 75 4.33 -14.05 -3.25
CA ALA A 75 5.44 -14.86 -2.78
C ALA A 75 6.13 -14.24 -1.55
N GLU A 76 6.36 -12.92 -1.56
CA GLU A 76 6.99 -12.23 -0.43
C GLU A 76 6.05 -12.13 0.79
N ILE A 77 4.74 -11.95 0.59
CA ILE A 77 3.76 -12.01 1.68
C ILE A 77 3.80 -13.37 2.36
N GLU A 78 3.83 -14.45 1.59
CA GLU A 78 3.91 -15.82 2.12
C GLU A 78 5.24 -16.06 2.86
N ASN A 79 6.35 -15.60 2.30
CA ASN A 79 7.67 -15.64 2.96
C ASN A 79 7.66 -14.92 4.32
N LYS A 80 7.07 -13.71 4.37
CA LYS A 80 6.91 -12.98 5.62
C LYS A 80 6.04 -13.76 6.59
N ARG A 81 4.86 -14.25 6.17
CA ARG A 81 3.98 -15.06 7.04
C ARG A 81 4.73 -16.23 7.68
N ARG A 82 5.49 -17.00 6.91
CA ARG A 82 6.33 -18.10 7.43
C ARG A 82 7.32 -17.63 8.48
N THR A 83 8.03 -16.53 8.21
CA THR A 83 9.00 -15.94 9.15
C THR A 83 8.34 -15.50 10.45
N TRP A 84 7.13 -14.94 10.38
CA TRP A 84 6.36 -14.53 11.55
C TRP A 84 5.85 -15.73 12.34
N THR A 85 5.33 -16.76 11.67
CA THR A 85 4.87 -18.00 12.32
C THR A 85 6.03 -18.81 12.93
N SER A 86 7.22 -18.79 12.32
CA SER A 86 8.39 -19.49 12.87
C SER A 86 9.05 -18.78 14.05
N LYS A 87 8.72 -17.51 14.29
CA LYS A 87 9.24 -16.70 15.40
C LYS A 87 8.27 -16.64 16.59
N ALA A 88 7.03 -17.11 16.42
CA ALA A 88 6.02 -17.20 17.46
C ALA A 88 6.08 -18.58 18.14
#